data_AF-A0A496Q037-F1
#
_entry.id   AF-A0A496Q037-F1
#
_cell.length_a   1.000
_cell.length_b   1.000
_cell.length_c   1.000
_cell.angle_alpha   90.00
_cell.angle_beta   90.00
_cell.angle_gamma   90.00
#
_symmetry.space_group_name_H-M   'P 1'
#
loop_
_entity.id
_entity.type
_entity.pdbx_description
1 polymer ?
#
loop_
_entity_poly.entity_id
_entity_poly.type
_entity_poly.pdbx_seq_one_letter_code
_entity_poly.pdbx_strand_id
1 'polypeptide(L)'
;MNRFGIEATIREQIGNELSCGIQAFGKDRVRRWFLRRGMEFGSPWIWWGDVSKSRQESYGGGRHEGVDFAVGEMIETGRVEAGLEGLRVPVFTAGRVLWCFADLVGDTVIVATDRRLEDFRLVIQYSHIDFENVALGDRIEAGTEIGKIELSIDPKSITAPHLHLSIALLREELISLAPGEVDFTKWLHWESGGRLVYLDPLQLLTPEIRGRLFVTGDAANSPISSLVVAGPTREDRLRLRQALARNFPGVRTVSRSTESDAVAMMDRRGLLVAVDGELWRIDPGPDLEVPPDTRLSDTGYSDLIESIRILETGNS
;
A
#
# COMPACT_ATOMS: atom_id res chain seq x y z
N MET A 1 -6.29 -24.63 16.96
CA MET A 1 -5.56 -23.64 17.80
C MET A 1 -6.20 -22.27 17.57
N ASN A 2 -6.40 -21.42 18.58
CA ASN A 2 -6.95 -20.09 18.34
C ASN A 2 -5.88 -19.19 17.68
N ARG A 3 -6.29 -18.27 16.79
CA ARG A 3 -5.36 -17.42 16.03
C ARG A 3 -4.47 -16.56 16.93
N PHE A 4 -5.03 -16.07 18.04
CA PHE A 4 -4.28 -15.28 19.03
C PHE A 4 -3.11 -16.03 19.67
N GLY A 5 -3.27 -17.33 19.97
CA GLY A 5 -2.18 -18.14 20.52
C GLY A 5 -1.04 -18.31 19.51
N ILE A 6 -1.38 -18.54 18.24
CA ILE A 6 -0.42 -18.65 17.15
C ILE A 6 0.37 -17.35 16.99
N GLU A 7 -0.31 -16.21 16.87
CA GLU A 7 0.33 -14.90 16.68
C GLU A 7 1.25 -14.54 17.85
N ALA A 8 0.85 -14.87 19.09
CA ALA A 8 1.71 -14.66 20.27
C ALA A 8 2.99 -15.49 20.20
N THR A 9 2.89 -16.79 19.86
CA THR A 9 4.06 -17.66 19.69
C THR A 9 4.96 -17.19 18.56
N ILE A 10 4.42 -16.81 17.40
CA ILE A 10 5.22 -16.32 16.27
C ILE A 10 5.88 -14.98 16.60
N ARG A 11 5.20 -14.07 17.31
CA ARG A 11 5.79 -12.82 17.79
C ARG A 11 6.99 -13.07 18.70
N GLU A 12 6.94 -14.06 19.59
CA GLU A 12 8.10 -14.41 20.42
C GLU A 12 9.29 -14.93 19.58
N GLN A 13 9.03 -15.58 18.44
CA GLN A 13 10.07 -16.14 17.59
C GLN A 13 10.75 -15.12 16.66
N ILE A 14 9.99 -14.17 16.11
CA ILE A 14 10.50 -13.23 15.08
C ILE A 14 10.25 -11.76 15.37
N GLY A 15 9.52 -11.41 16.43
CA GLY A 15 9.04 -10.04 16.63
C GLY A 15 10.16 -9.00 16.70
N ASN A 16 11.30 -9.33 17.31
CA ASN A 16 12.47 -8.46 17.33
C ASN A 16 13.10 -8.29 15.95
N GLU A 17 13.27 -9.39 15.23
CA GLU A 17 13.89 -9.41 13.90
C GLU A 17 13.04 -8.66 12.88
N LEU A 18 11.74 -8.98 12.82
CA LEU A 18 10.75 -8.28 12.00
C LEU A 18 10.70 -6.79 12.35
N SER A 19 10.74 -6.44 13.64
CA SER A 19 10.76 -5.03 14.07
C SER A 19 12.02 -4.31 13.61
N CYS A 20 13.19 -4.97 13.62
CA CYS A 20 14.43 -4.40 13.07
C CYS A 20 14.34 -4.22 11.56
N GLY A 21 13.80 -5.21 10.84
CA GLY A 21 13.57 -5.16 9.40
C GLY A 21 12.68 -3.98 8.97
N ILE A 22 11.53 -3.84 9.61
CA ILE A 22 10.60 -2.72 9.35
C ILE A 22 11.23 -1.37 9.73
N GLN A 23 12.00 -1.29 10.81
CA GLN A 23 12.73 -0.07 11.15
C GLN A 23 13.78 0.30 10.12
N ALA A 24 14.43 -0.68 9.51
CA ALA A 24 15.42 -0.45 8.46
C ALA A 24 14.76 -0.01 7.14
N PHE A 25 13.55 -0.49 6.87
CA PHE A 25 12.78 -0.15 5.68
C PHE A 25 12.40 1.34 5.68
N GLY A 26 12.99 2.09 4.75
CA GLY A 26 12.78 3.53 4.63
C GLY A 26 13.40 4.37 5.75
N LYS A 27 14.30 3.82 6.58
CA LYS A 27 14.85 4.50 7.77
C LYS A 27 15.43 5.90 7.53
N ASP A 28 15.97 6.14 6.33
CA ASP A 28 16.61 7.40 5.96
C ASP A 28 15.65 8.37 5.24
N ARG A 29 14.42 7.94 4.96
CA ARG A 29 13.44 8.70 4.16
C ARG A 29 12.08 8.87 4.86
N VAL A 30 11.64 7.88 5.62
CA VAL A 30 10.30 7.80 6.24
C VAL A 30 10.43 7.73 7.76
N ARG A 31 9.80 8.67 8.45
CA ARG A 31 9.74 8.75 9.91
C ARG A 31 8.69 7.79 10.48
N ARG A 32 7.50 7.78 9.87
CA ARG A 32 6.35 6.96 10.25
C ARG A 32 5.53 6.57 9.03
N TRP A 33 4.90 5.41 9.08
CA TRP A 33 3.99 4.86 8.08
C TRP A 33 2.54 5.19 8.42
N PHE A 34 1.78 5.62 7.43
CA PHE A 34 0.35 5.93 7.57
C PHE A 34 -0.46 4.84 6.87
N LEU A 35 -1.11 3.97 7.65
CA LEU A 35 -1.96 2.92 7.11
C LEU A 35 -3.39 3.44 6.98
N ARG A 36 -3.69 4.02 5.83
CA ARG A 36 -5.02 4.53 5.50
C ARG A 36 -6.00 3.39 5.36
N ARG A 37 -7.31 3.71 5.46
CA ARG A 37 -8.39 2.74 5.26
C ARG A 37 -8.15 1.93 3.99
N GLY A 38 -8.17 0.61 4.14
CA GLY A 38 -7.91 -0.33 3.04
C GLY A 38 -6.52 -0.96 3.08
N MET A 39 -5.52 -0.29 3.66
CA MET A 39 -4.11 -0.73 3.66
C MET A 39 -3.77 -1.69 4.80
N GLU A 40 -4.63 -1.81 5.81
CA GLU A 40 -4.41 -2.66 6.99
C GLU A 40 -4.80 -4.12 6.74
N PHE A 41 -4.17 -5.03 7.48
CA PHE A 41 -4.51 -6.44 7.48
C PHE A 41 -5.99 -6.64 7.85
N GLY A 42 -6.66 -7.54 7.13
CA GLY A 42 -8.07 -7.88 7.37
C GLY A 42 -9.07 -6.84 6.86
N SER A 43 -8.60 -5.71 6.30
CA SER A 43 -9.48 -4.68 5.76
C SER A 43 -10.37 -5.25 4.64
N PRO A 44 -11.69 -5.01 4.67
CA PRO A 44 -12.58 -5.39 3.57
C PRO A 44 -12.60 -4.35 2.44
N TRP A 45 -11.96 -3.19 2.62
CA TRP A 45 -12.01 -2.05 1.71
C TRP A 45 -10.79 -2.01 0.80
N ILE A 46 -10.95 -1.50 -0.43
CA ILE A 46 -9.81 -1.07 -1.25
C ILE A 46 -9.37 0.32 -0.83
N TRP A 47 -8.08 0.63 -0.97
CA TRP A 47 -7.54 1.97 -0.73
C TRP A 47 -7.20 2.73 -2.02
N TRP A 48 -7.34 2.10 -3.18
CA TRP A 48 -7.13 2.72 -4.48
C TRP A 48 -8.45 2.93 -5.23
N GLY A 49 -8.54 4.02 -6.01
CA GLY A 49 -9.72 4.32 -6.81
C GLY A 49 -10.96 4.67 -5.99
N ASP A 50 -12.04 3.90 -6.15
CA ASP A 50 -13.30 4.16 -5.43
C ASP A 50 -13.29 3.43 -4.09
N VAL A 51 -12.61 4.01 -3.10
CA VAL A 51 -12.42 3.46 -1.74
C VAL A 51 -13.73 3.30 -0.94
N SER A 52 -14.87 3.71 -1.51
CA SER A 52 -16.19 3.37 -0.97
C SER A 52 -16.59 1.91 -1.22
N LYS A 53 -15.89 1.22 -2.14
CA LYS A 53 -16.13 -0.19 -2.48
C LYS A 53 -15.31 -1.12 -1.61
N SER A 54 -15.92 -2.25 -1.26
CA SER A 54 -15.18 -3.39 -0.72
C SER A 54 -14.32 -4.08 -1.80
N ARG A 55 -13.32 -4.84 -1.35
CA ARG A 55 -12.51 -5.75 -2.21
C ARG A 55 -13.42 -6.75 -2.95
N GLN A 56 -14.45 -7.25 -2.27
CA GLN A 56 -15.46 -8.13 -2.84
C GLN A 56 -16.25 -7.46 -3.98
N GLU A 57 -16.71 -6.23 -3.79
CA GLU A 57 -17.44 -5.47 -4.84
C GLU A 57 -16.53 -5.01 -5.98
N SER A 58 -15.25 -4.75 -5.70
CA SER A 58 -14.32 -4.21 -6.69
C SER A 58 -13.80 -5.29 -7.63
N TYR A 59 -13.36 -6.44 -7.10
CA TYR A 59 -12.73 -7.49 -7.91
C TYR A 59 -13.00 -8.90 -7.40
N GLY A 60 -13.99 -9.08 -6.52
CA GLY A 60 -14.33 -10.39 -5.94
C GLY A 60 -13.32 -10.90 -4.93
N GLY A 61 -12.43 -10.04 -4.43
CA GLY A 61 -11.37 -10.41 -3.49
C GLY A 61 -11.86 -10.57 -2.05
N GLY A 62 -11.10 -11.33 -1.28
CA GLY A 62 -11.29 -11.49 0.16
C GLY A 62 -10.84 -10.26 0.96
N ARG A 63 -10.69 -10.46 2.27
CA ARG A 63 -10.08 -9.46 3.16
C ARG A 63 -8.61 -9.27 2.79
N HIS A 64 -8.08 -8.09 3.09
CA HIS A 64 -6.68 -7.81 2.86
C HIS A 64 -5.78 -8.74 3.67
N GLU A 65 -4.84 -9.38 2.99
CA GLU A 65 -3.99 -10.46 3.48
C GLU A 65 -2.66 -10.00 4.09
N GLY A 66 -2.37 -8.69 3.98
CA GLY A 66 -1.11 -8.09 4.41
C GLY A 66 -1.27 -6.62 4.81
N VAL A 67 -0.18 -5.87 4.73
CA VAL A 67 -0.11 -4.43 4.99
C VAL A 67 0.54 -3.73 3.81
N ASP A 68 -0.05 -2.61 3.37
CA ASP A 68 0.45 -1.82 2.25
C ASP A 68 1.18 -0.56 2.72
N PHE A 69 2.49 -0.50 2.42
CA PHE A 69 3.35 0.64 2.69
C PHE A 69 3.33 1.60 1.50
N ALA A 70 2.30 2.44 1.43
CA ALA A 70 2.09 3.40 0.34
C ALA A 70 2.31 4.87 0.75
N VAL A 71 2.20 5.17 2.06
CA VAL A 71 2.19 6.54 2.59
C VAL A 71 3.10 6.61 3.81
N GLY A 72 3.98 7.61 3.83
CA GLY A 72 4.88 7.87 4.95
C GLY A 72 4.97 9.36 5.28
N GLU A 73 5.18 9.67 6.56
CA GLU A 73 5.69 10.98 6.96
C GLU A 73 7.17 11.05 6.64
N MET A 74 7.55 11.95 5.75
CA MET A 74 8.91 12.08 5.25
C MET A 74 9.82 12.73 6.28
N ILE A 75 11.05 12.26 6.42
CA ILE A 75 12.01 12.82 7.39
C ILE A 75 12.40 14.25 7.02
N GLU A 76 12.67 14.49 5.73
CA GLU A 76 13.17 15.77 5.22
C GLU A 76 12.12 16.88 5.31
N THR A 77 10.88 16.60 4.86
CA THR A 77 9.82 17.61 4.78
C THR A 77 8.92 17.62 6.02
N GLY A 78 8.88 16.52 6.79
CA GLY A 78 7.90 16.30 7.86
C GLY A 78 6.46 16.12 7.36
N ARG A 79 6.25 16.04 6.04
CA ARG A 79 4.93 15.93 5.41
C ARG A 79 4.55 14.48 5.20
N VAL A 80 3.25 14.21 5.21
CA VAL A 80 2.69 12.91 4.82
C VAL A 80 2.63 12.84 3.31
N GLU A 81 3.38 11.92 2.71
CA GLU A 81 3.51 11.80 1.26
C GLU A 81 3.40 10.34 0.80
N ALA A 82 2.87 10.15 -0.40
CA ALA A 82 2.90 8.88 -1.12
C ALA A 82 4.01 8.89 -2.19
N GLY A 83 4.09 7.85 -3.02
CA GLY A 83 5.05 7.80 -4.12
C GLY A 83 6.43 7.34 -3.66
N LEU A 84 6.47 6.11 -3.14
CA LEU A 84 7.67 5.47 -2.60
C LEU A 84 8.42 4.67 -3.67
N GLU A 85 8.19 4.99 -4.95
CA GLU A 85 8.90 4.40 -6.08
C GLU A 85 10.41 4.51 -5.87
N GLY A 86 11.11 3.43 -6.21
CA GLY A 86 12.56 3.30 -6.05
C GLY A 86 13.02 3.05 -4.62
N LEU A 87 12.13 3.03 -3.62
CA LEU A 87 12.52 2.71 -2.24
C LEU A 87 13.00 1.26 -2.16
N ARG A 88 14.23 1.07 -1.66
CA ARG A 88 14.84 -0.26 -1.48
C ARG A 88 14.07 -1.08 -0.45
N VAL A 89 13.82 -2.34 -0.79
CA VAL A 89 13.11 -3.29 0.06
C VAL A 89 14.12 -4.27 0.66
N PRO A 90 14.44 -4.14 1.96
CA PRO A 90 15.25 -5.14 2.65
C PRO A 90 14.39 -6.33 3.06
N VAL A 91 15.02 -7.49 3.22
CA VAL A 91 14.41 -8.64 3.87
C VAL A 91 14.29 -8.37 5.37
N PHE A 92 13.12 -8.61 5.94
CA PHE A 92 12.85 -8.31 7.34
C PHE A 92 13.27 -9.44 8.29
N THR A 93 13.54 -10.63 7.78
CA THR A 93 13.92 -11.81 8.55
C THR A 93 14.75 -12.75 7.70
N ALA A 94 15.85 -13.27 8.23
CA ALA A 94 16.73 -14.20 7.55
C ALA A 94 15.98 -15.44 7.08
N GLY A 95 16.36 -15.96 5.93
CA GLY A 95 15.63 -17.04 5.30
C GLY A 95 16.19 -17.48 3.97
N ARG A 96 15.35 -18.17 3.20
CA ARG A 96 15.64 -18.60 1.84
C ARG A 96 14.60 -18.05 0.87
N VAL A 97 15.04 -17.50 -0.25
CA VAL A 97 14.14 -17.13 -1.35
C VAL A 97 13.59 -18.42 -1.96
N LEU A 98 12.29 -18.67 -1.83
CA LEU A 98 11.65 -19.86 -2.37
C LEU A 98 11.17 -19.64 -3.80
N TRP A 99 10.37 -18.60 -3.98
CA TRP A 99 9.66 -18.34 -5.22
C TRP A 99 9.67 -16.86 -5.54
N CYS A 100 9.68 -16.58 -6.83
CA CYS A 100 9.45 -15.27 -7.40
C CYS A 100 8.54 -15.46 -8.60
N PHE A 101 7.48 -14.67 -8.69
CA PHE A 101 6.56 -14.70 -9.83
C PHE A 101 5.99 -13.30 -10.05
N ALA A 102 5.72 -12.98 -11.31
CA ALA A 102 5.06 -11.74 -11.67
C ALA A 102 3.66 -11.67 -11.06
N ASP A 103 3.30 -10.49 -10.56
CA ASP A 103 1.98 -10.11 -10.09
C ASP A 103 1.36 -9.00 -10.98
N LEU A 104 0.28 -8.37 -10.52
CA LEU A 104 -0.45 -7.36 -11.30
C LEU A 104 0.27 -6.00 -11.39
N VAL A 105 1.28 -5.78 -10.55
CA VAL A 105 1.99 -4.49 -10.40
C VAL A 105 3.48 -4.64 -10.69
N GLY A 106 4.11 -5.71 -10.21
CA GLY A 106 5.53 -6.02 -10.37
C GLY A 106 5.78 -7.49 -10.09
N ASP A 107 6.78 -7.81 -9.27
CA ASP A 107 7.06 -9.16 -8.80
C ASP A 107 6.63 -9.38 -7.35
N THR A 108 6.27 -10.63 -7.07
CA THR A 108 6.06 -11.16 -5.73
C THR A 108 7.15 -12.17 -5.38
N VAL A 109 7.82 -11.94 -4.26
CA VAL A 109 8.91 -12.76 -3.74
C VAL A 109 8.50 -13.40 -2.42
N ILE A 110 8.68 -14.70 -2.31
CA ILE A 110 8.39 -15.48 -1.10
C ILE A 110 9.69 -15.91 -0.43
N VAL A 111 9.90 -15.47 0.81
CA VAL A 111 11.04 -15.85 1.64
C VAL A 111 10.55 -16.78 2.75
N ALA A 112 11.09 -17.99 2.82
CA ALA A 112 10.85 -18.89 3.94
C ALA A 112 11.90 -18.71 5.04
N THR A 113 11.42 -18.51 6.26
CA THR A 113 12.28 -18.38 7.44
C THR A 113 12.65 -19.75 8.00
N ASP A 114 13.65 -19.84 8.87
CA ASP A 114 13.94 -21.10 9.57
C ASP A 114 12.90 -21.44 10.67
N ARG A 115 11.89 -20.59 10.90
CA ARG A 115 10.86 -20.78 11.93
C ARG A 115 9.76 -21.74 11.48
N ARG A 116 9.35 -22.62 12.39
CA ARG A 116 8.30 -23.62 12.19
C ARG A 116 7.29 -23.55 13.31
N LEU A 117 6.05 -23.88 12.99
CA LEU A 117 4.99 -24.17 13.94
C LEU A 117 4.29 -25.46 13.49
N GLU A 118 4.50 -26.54 14.23
CA GLU A 118 4.02 -27.88 13.85
C GLU A 118 4.49 -28.24 12.42
N ASP A 119 3.55 -28.49 11.50
CA ASP A 119 3.82 -28.81 10.10
C ASP A 119 3.73 -27.58 9.17
N PHE A 120 3.84 -26.38 9.73
CA PHE A 120 3.90 -25.13 8.99
C PHE A 120 5.27 -24.46 9.10
N ARG A 121 5.64 -23.84 7.99
CA ARG A 121 6.77 -22.94 7.80
C ARG A 121 6.29 -21.50 7.84
N LEU A 122 6.96 -20.63 8.58
CA LEU A 122 6.71 -19.20 8.49
C LEU A 122 7.37 -18.63 7.22
N VAL A 123 6.58 -17.95 6.40
CA VAL A 123 6.99 -17.30 5.16
C VAL A 123 6.61 -15.82 5.17
N ILE A 124 7.42 -15.01 4.49
CA ILE A 124 7.19 -13.58 4.27
C ILE A 124 7.09 -13.34 2.77
N GLN A 125 6.01 -12.68 2.36
CA GLN A 125 5.72 -12.28 0.99
C GLN A 125 6.01 -10.78 0.85
N TYR A 126 6.81 -10.44 -0.17
CA TYR A 126 7.09 -9.07 -0.60
C TYR A 126 6.55 -8.92 -2.01
N SER A 127 5.51 -8.12 -2.19
CA SER A 127 4.84 -7.94 -3.48
C SER A 127 5.02 -6.53 -4.02
N HIS A 128 4.83 -6.40 -5.34
CA HIS A 128 4.89 -5.13 -6.06
C HIS A 128 6.29 -4.49 -6.05
N ILE A 129 7.31 -5.33 -6.13
CA ILE A 129 8.71 -4.91 -6.22
C ILE A 129 9.30 -5.31 -7.56
N ASP A 130 10.34 -4.62 -8.01
CA ASP A 130 11.30 -5.15 -8.99
C ASP A 130 12.30 -6.00 -8.23
N PHE A 131 12.24 -7.32 -8.44
CA PHE A 131 13.09 -8.28 -7.74
C PHE A 131 14.49 -8.31 -8.34
N GLU A 132 15.47 -7.86 -7.57
CA GLU A 132 16.87 -7.76 -7.99
C GLU A 132 17.83 -8.11 -6.84
N ASN A 133 19.13 -8.18 -7.13
CA ASN A 133 20.23 -8.42 -6.19
C ASN A 133 20.37 -9.84 -5.59
N VAL A 134 19.32 -10.67 -5.59
CA VAL A 134 19.38 -12.06 -5.12
C VAL A 134 18.69 -13.02 -6.09
N ALA A 135 18.94 -14.32 -5.95
CA ALA A 135 18.40 -15.37 -6.80
C ALA A 135 17.49 -16.35 -6.03
N LEU A 136 16.67 -17.09 -6.77
CA LEU A 136 15.88 -18.18 -6.21
C LEU A 136 16.80 -19.23 -5.56
N GLY A 137 16.44 -19.66 -4.35
CA GLY A 137 17.21 -20.61 -3.57
C GLY A 137 18.29 -19.97 -2.70
N ASP A 138 18.61 -18.69 -2.85
CA ASP A 138 19.62 -18.03 -2.02
C ASP A 138 19.20 -17.99 -0.54
N ARG A 139 20.19 -18.17 0.35
CA ARG A 139 20.04 -17.83 1.78
C ARG A 139 20.40 -16.36 1.95
N ILE A 140 19.54 -15.62 2.62
CA ILE A 140 19.65 -14.17 2.80
C ILE A 140 19.49 -13.83 4.27
N GLU A 141 20.14 -12.75 4.69
CA GLU A 141 20.09 -12.24 6.06
C GLU A 141 19.07 -11.10 6.18
N ALA A 142 18.62 -10.82 7.40
CA ALA A 142 17.82 -9.62 7.64
C ALA A 142 18.61 -8.36 7.23
N GLY A 143 17.96 -7.45 6.51
CA GLY A 143 18.57 -6.25 5.94
C GLY A 143 19.13 -6.42 4.53
N THR A 144 19.25 -7.64 3.99
CA THR A 144 19.65 -7.84 2.59
C THR A 144 18.60 -7.21 1.66
N GLU A 145 19.01 -6.30 0.79
CA GLU A 145 18.12 -5.70 -0.23
C GLU A 145 17.78 -6.74 -1.29
N ILE A 146 16.49 -6.93 -1.55
CA ILE A 146 15.97 -7.89 -2.55
C ILE A 146 15.28 -7.22 -3.73
N GLY A 147 15.18 -5.89 -3.71
CA GLY A 147 14.50 -5.17 -4.76
C GLY A 147 14.19 -3.73 -4.40
N LYS A 148 13.31 -3.14 -5.21
CA LYS A 148 12.78 -1.80 -4.99
C LYS A 148 11.29 -1.75 -5.31
N ILE A 149 10.57 -0.85 -4.67
CA ILE A 149 9.17 -0.58 -5.02
C ILE A 149 9.12 -0.01 -6.43
N GLU A 150 8.25 -0.54 -7.28
CA GLU A 150 8.00 0.00 -8.61
C GLU A 150 6.58 0.52 -8.77
N LEU A 151 6.43 1.43 -9.73
CA LEU A 151 5.13 1.79 -10.25
C LEU A 151 4.61 0.64 -11.14
N SER A 152 3.29 0.40 -11.05
CA SER A 152 2.63 -0.59 -11.90
C SER A 152 2.97 -0.43 -13.38
N ILE A 153 3.33 -1.53 -14.04
CA ILE A 153 3.58 -1.59 -15.47
C ILE A 153 2.31 -1.37 -16.33
N ASP A 154 1.12 -1.49 -15.73
CA ASP A 154 -0.13 -1.18 -16.44
C ASP A 154 -0.29 0.35 -16.56
N PRO A 155 -0.25 0.91 -17.79
CA PRO A 155 -0.39 2.35 -18.00
C PRO A 155 -1.76 2.90 -17.60
N LYS A 156 -2.74 2.06 -17.27
CA LYS A 156 -4.06 2.46 -16.75
C LYS A 156 -4.16 2.32 -15.23
N SER A 157 -3.15 1.77 -14.56
CA SER A 157 -3.15 1.60 -13.12
C SER A 157 -3.18 2.96 -12.42
N ILE A 158 -4.07 3.07 -11.44
CA ILE A 158 -4.23 4.24 -10.55
C ILE A 158 -3.63 3.98 -9.16
N THR A 159 -3.14 2.76 -8.91
CA THR A 159 -2.58 2.38 -7.62
C THR A 159 -1.24 3.07 -7.43
N ALA A 160 -1.02 3.64 -6.24
CA ALA A 160 0.26 4.24 -5.87
C ALA A 160 1.36 3.16 -5.80
N PRO A 161 2.63 3.48 -6.10
CA PRO A 161 3.76 2.61 -5.77
C PRO A 161 3.77 2.31 -4.28
N HIS A 162 3.81 1.02 -3.91
CA HIS A 162 3.77 0.57 -2.53
C HIS A 162 4.42 -0.81 -2.40
N LEU A 163 4.86 -1.14 -1.18
CA LEU A 163 5.19 -2.52 -0.82
C LEU A 163 3.96 -3.16 -0.18
N HIS A 164 3.50 -4.28 -0.73
CA HIS A 164 2.55 -5.15 -0.03
C HIS A 164 3.33 -6.23 0.73
N LEU A 165 3.24 -6.20 2.06
CA LEU A 165 3.89 -7.17 2.94
C LEU A 165 2.87 -8.11 3.55
N SER A 166 3.02 -9.40 3.30
CA SER A 166 2.22 -10.45 3.91
C SER A 166 3.10 -11.41 4.72
N ILE A 167 2.60 -11.87 5.86
CA ILE A 167 3.26 -12.90 6.67
C ILE A 167 2.29 -14.05 6.83
N ALA A 168 2.76 -15.28 6.57
CA ALA A 168 1.89 -16.44 6.60
C ALA A 168 2.59 -17.69 7.15
N LEU A 169 1.76 -18.62 7.62
CA LEU A 169 2.15 -20.00 7.88
C LEU A 169 1.78 -20.84 6.65
N LEU A 170 2.76 -21.50 6.06
CA LEU A 170 2.62 -22.34 4.87
C LEU A 170 2.91 -23.80 5.21
N ARG A 171 2.07 -24.75 4.81
CA ARG A 171 2.31 -26.19 5.05
C ARG A 171 3.69 -26.60 4.52
N GLU A 172 4.47 -27.29 5.34
CA GLU A 172 5.87 -27.64 5.05
C GLU A 172 6.00 -28.48 3.76
N GLU A 173 5.01 -29.33 3.48
CA GLU A 173 4.96 -30.14 2.24
C GLU A 173 4.97 -29.30 0.94
N LEU A 174 4.56 -28.03 1.01
CA LEU A 174 4.54 -27.12 -0.13
C LEU A 174 5.91 -26.49 -0.41
N ILE A 175 6.80 -26.46 0.59
CA ILE A 175 8.11 -25.81 0.48
C ILE A 175 9.01 -26.51 -0.56
N SER A 176 8.79 -27.80 -0.82
CA SER A 176 9.54 -28.57 -1.79
C SER A 176 9.08 -28.38 -3.25
N LEU A 177 8.03 -27.61 -3.51
CA LEU A 177 7.60 -27.31 -4.88
C LEU A 177 8.67 -26.53 -5.62
N ALA A 178 8.96 -26.97 -6.85
CA ALA A 178 9.99 -26.36 -7.67
C ALA A 178 9.59 -24.94 -8.12
N PRO A 179 10.57 -24.07 -8.39
CA PRO A 179 10.32 -22.81 -9.08
C PRO A 179 9.50 -23.04 -10.37
N GLY A 180 8.42 -22.26 -10.55
CA GLY A 180 7.49 -22.39 -11.68
C GLY A 180 6.29 -23.32 -11.43
N GLU A 181 6.32 -24.14 -10.37
CA GLU A 181 5.12 -24.89 -9.94
C GLU A 181 4.15 -24.04 -9.12
N VAL A 182 4.61 -22.88 -8.64
CA VAL A 182 3.86 -21.89 -7.88
C VAL A 182 3.70 -20.63 -8.71
N ASP A 183 2.47 -20.14 -8.77
CA ASP A 183 2.11 -18.86 -9.38
C ASP A 183 1.14 -18.11 -8.43
N PHE A 184 0.86 -16.85 -8.75
CA PHE A 184 -0.03 -16.01 -7.95
C PHE A 184 -1.43 -16.63 -7.78
N THR A 185 -1.96 -17.31 -8.80
CA THR A 185 -3.29 -17.92 -8.72
C THR A 185 -3.29 -19.08 -7.73
N LYS A 186 -2.31 -20.00 -7.83
CA LYS A 186 -2.18 -21.13 -6.89
C LYS A 186 -1.97 -20.67 -5.46
N TRP A 187 -1.14 -19.64 -5.27
CA TRP A 187 -0.87 -19.04 -3.97
C TRP A 187 -2.17 -18.61 -3.27
N LEU A 188 -3.02 -17.85 -3.97
CA LEU A 188 -4.31 -17.41 -3.44
C LEU A 188 -5.26 -18.57 -3.08
N HIS A 189 -5.23 -19.68 -3.84
CA HIS A 189 -6.09 -20.83 -3.55
C HIS A 189 -5.67 -21.60 -2.29
N TRP A 190 -4.41 -21.53 -1.87
CA TRP A 190 -3.92 -22.25 -0.68
C TRP A 190 -4.51 -21.73 0.63
N GLU A 191 -4.92 -20.46 0.68
CA GLU A 191 -5.63 -19.92 1.83
C GLU A 191 -6.96 -20.64 2.04
N SER A 192 -7.77 -20.74 0.99
CA SER A 192 -9.09 -21.38 1.04
C SER A 192 -9.04 -22.86 1.47
N GLY A 193 -7.93 -23.54 1.16
CA GLY A 193 -7.68 -24.93 1.53
C GLY A 193 -7.02 -25.12 2.90
N GLY A 194 -6.76 -24.05 3.66
CA GLY A 194 -6.06 -24.10 4.95
C GLY A 194 -4.60 -24.56 4.86
N ARG A 195 -3.98 -24.42 3.67
CA ARG A 195 -2.57 -24.72 3.44
C ARG A 195 -1.68 -23.49 3.63
N LEU A 196 -2.29 -22.31 3.58
CA LEU A 196 -1.69 -21.01 3.86
C LEU A 196 -2.58 -20.30 4.89
N VAL A 197 -1.98 -19.72 5.93
CA VAL A 197 -2.70 -18.96 6.96
C VAL A 197 -2.00 -17.63 7.17
N TYR A 198 -2.63 -16.54 6.74
CA TYR A 198 -2.08 -15.20 6.95
C TYR A 198 -2.19 -14.75 8.42
N LEU A 199 -1.13 -14.09 8.87
CA LEU A 199 -1.00 -13.46 10.17
C LEU A 199 -1.00 -11.94 9.99
N ASP A 200 -1.49 -11.19 10.97
CA ASP A 200 -1.42 -9.73 10.93
C ASP A 200 0.03 -9.27 11.19
N PRO A 201 0.75 -8.70 10.20
CA PRO A 201 2.14 -8.28 10.39
C PRO A 201 2.31 -7.29 11.56
N LEU A 202 1.31 -6.44 11.84
CA LEU A 202 1.38 -5.45 12.92
C LEU A 202 1.20 -6.09 14.30
N GLN A 203 0.52 -7.23 14.43
CA GLN A 203 0.45 -7.95 15.72
C GLN A 203 1.75 -8.68 16.07
N LEU A 204 2.61 -8.93 15.07
CA LEU A 204 3.91 -9.57 15.25
C LEU A 204 5.00 -8.58 15.66
N LEU A 205 4.74 -7.27 15.59
CA LEU A 205 5.67 -6.24 16.08
C LEU A 205 5.59 -6.09 17.60
N THR A 206 6.67 -5.57 18.18
CA THR A 206 6.60 -5.13 19.58
C THR A 206 5.66 -3.91 19.67
N PRO A 207 4.91 -3.75 20.78
CA PRO A 207 3.99 -2.62 20.95
C PRO A 207 4.67 -1.24 20.81
N GLU A 208 5.91 -1.14 21.27
CA GLU A 208 6.74 0.07 21.17
C GLU A 208 7.01 0.44 19.71
N ILE A 209 7.49 -0.51 18.91
CA ILE A 209 7.80 -0.28 17.49
C ILE A 209 6.54 0.01 16.70
N ARG A 210 5.45 -0.72 16.97
CA ARG A 210 4.16 -0.46 16.34
C ARG A 210 3.67 0.97 16.62
N GLY A 211 3.65 1.39 17.88
CA GLY A 211 3.17 2.72 18.27
C GLY A 211 4.07 3.86 17.80
N ARG A 212 5.37 3.60 17.64
CA ARG A 212 6.33 4.60 17.15
C ARG A 212 6.28 4.76 15.64
N LEU A 213 6.20 3.66 14.89
CA LEU A 213 6.35 3.68 13.43
C LEU A 213 5.04 3.78 12.67
N PHE A 214 3.89 3.44 13.25
CA PHE A 214 2.64 3.37 12.50
C PHE A 214 1.58 4.33 13.06
N VAL A 215 0.96 5.07 12.16
CA VAL A 215 -0.31 5.76 12.39
C VAL A 215 -1.40 4.93 11.70
N THR A 216 -2.46 4.61 12.45
CA THR A 216 -3.55 3.71 12.02
C THR A 216 -4.92 4.31 12.35
N GLY A 217 -5.99 3.71 11.82
CA GLY A 217 -7.37 4.16 12.07
C GLY A 217 -7.65 5.55 11.50
N ASP A 218 -8.54 6.29 12.15
CA ASP A 218 -8.99 7.61 11.66
C ASP A 218 -7.86 8.63 11.59
N ALA A 219 -6.88 8.55 12.49
CA ALA A 219 -5.72 9.44 12.51
C ALA A 219 -4.77 9.24 11.31
N ALA A 220 -4.86 8.10 10.61
CA ALA A 220 -4.06 7.85 9.41
C ALA A 220 -4.70 8.41 8.15
N ASN A 221 -6.02 8.65 8.16
CA ASN A 221 -6.78 9.03 6.99
C ASN A 221 -6.58 10.51 6.65
N SER A 222 -6.67 10.81 5.35
CA SER A 222 -6.69 12.19 4.88
C SER A 222 -7.93 12.93 5.41
N PRO A 223 -7.84 14.21 5.78
CA PRO A 223 -9.01 15.06 6.00
C PRO A 223 -9.82 15.28 4.72
N ILE A 224 -9.19 15.09 3.54
CA ILE A 224 -9.87 15.11 2.25
C ILE A 224 -10.50 13.72 2.02
N SER A 225 -11.83 13.67 1.95
CA SER A 225 -12.60 12.43 1.78
C SER A 225 -12.67 11.96 0.34
N SER A 226 -12.68 12.89 -0.62
CA SER A 226 -12.81 12.57 -2.03
C SER A 226 -12.13 13.57 -2.96
N LEU A 227 -11.69 13.08 -4.11
CA LEU A 227 -11.16 13.82 -5.24
C LEU A 227 -12.02 13.47 -6.46
N VAL A 228 -12.95 14.37 -6.82
CA VAL A 228 -13.85 14.20 -7.96
C VAL A 228 -13.25 14.87 -9.18
N VAL A 229 -12.97 14.09 -10.21
CA VAL A 229 -12.25 14.53 -11.41
C VAL A 229 -13.23 14.85 -12.54
N ALA A 230 -13.10 16.04 -13.13
CA ALA A 230 -13.80 16.46 -14.34
C ALA A 230 -12.81 16.88 -15.43
N GLY A 231 -13.19 16.71 -16.70
CA GLY A 231 -12.36 17.11 -17.85
C GLY A 231 -12.99 16.72 -19.19
N PRO A 232 -12.58 17.37 -20.29
CA PRO A 232 -13.28 17.30 -21.58
C PRO A 232 -13.19 15.92 -22.21
N THR A 233 -12.03 15.26 -22.11
CA THR A 233 -11.82 13.93 -22.69
C THR A 233 -11.70 12.84 -21.63
N ARG A 234 -11.94 11.60 -22.03
CA ARG A 234 -11.70 10.43 -21.15
C ARG A 234 -10.22 10.31 -20.76
N GLU A 235 -9.32 10.70 -21.65
CA GLU A 235 -7.88 10.60 -21.46
C GLU A 235 -7.40 11.60 -20.41
N ASP A 236 -7.83 12.87 -20.48
CA ASP A 236 -7.48 13.89 -19.50
C ASP A 236 -7.93 13.48 -18.09
N ARG A 237 -9.17 12.97 -18.00
CA ARG A 237 -9.72 12.46 -16.73
C ARG A 237 -8.95 11.26 -16.20
N LEU A 238 -8.46 10.37 -17.06
CA LEU A 238 -7.66 9.22 -16.64
C LEU A 238 -6.29 9.68 -16.11
N ARG A 239 -5.59 10.55 -16.85
CA ARG A 239 -4.28 11.10 -16.47
C ARG A 239 -4.36 11.85 -15.14
N LEU A 240 -5.35 12.73 -15.00
CA LEU A 240 -5.60 13.47 -13.76
C LEU A 240 -5.93 12.52 -12.60
N ARG A 241 -6.82 11.54 -12.81
CA ARG A 241 -7.14 10.54 -11.79
C ARG A 241 -5.92 9.73 -11.36
N GLN A 242 -5.03 9.37 -12.29
CA GLN A 242 -3.78 8.67 -11.97
C GLN A 242 -2.85 9.54 -11.12
N ALA A 243 -2.66 10.81 -11.51
CA ALA A 243 -1.83 11.74 -10.76
C ALA A 243 -2.34 11.87 -9.31
N LEU A 244 -3.64 12.05 -9.14
CA LEU A 244 -4.29 12.19 -7.84
C LEU A 244 -4.27 10.90 -7.01
N ALA A 245 -4.70 9.77 -7.56
CA ALA A 245 -4.79 8.51 -6.82
C ALA A 245 -3.42 7.98 -6.36
N ARG A 246 -2.36 8.26 -7.13
CA ARG A 246 -0.98 7.87 -6.77
C ARG A 246 -0.36 8.74 -5.67
N ASN A 247 -0.80 10.01 -5.57
CA ASN A 247 -0.29 10.94 -4.56
C ASN A 247 -1.15 11.00 -3.30
N PHE A 248 -2.44 10.64 -3.39
CA PHE A 248 -3.39 10.66 -2.28
C PHE A 248 -4.10 9.31 -2.13
N PRO A 249 -3.36 8.19 -1.96
CA PRO A 249 -3.96 6.88 -1.77
C PRO A 249 -4.81 6.87 -0.49
N GLY A 250 -5.86 6.05 -0.45
CA GLY A 250 -6.86 6.07 0.62
C GLY A 250 -7.91 7.19 0.50
N VAL A 251 -7.73 8.16 -0.42
CA VAL A 251 -8.74 9.17 -0.76
C VAL A 251 -9.59 8.69 -1.94
N ARG A 252 -10.91 8.82 -1.82
CA ARG A 252 -11.83 8.37 -2.87
C ARG A 252 -11.62 9.15 -4.15
N THR A 253 -11.18 8.50 -5.23
CA THR A 253 -11.00 9.13 -6.54
C THR A 253 -12.03 8.64 -7.55
N VAL A 254 -12.90 9.54 -8.02
CA VAL A 254 -13.97 9.26 -8.98
C VAL A 254 -13.92 10.24 -10.14
N SER A 255 -14.26 9.81 -11.36
CA SER A 255 -14.28 10.67 -12.55
C SER A 255 -15.67 10.82 -13.13
N ARG A 256 -15.98 12.02 -13.64
CA ARG A 256 -17.26 12.37 -14.29
C ARG A 256 -17.03 13.14 -15.58
N SER A 257 -17.93 12.96 -16.54
CA SER A 257 -17.84 13.59 -17.87
C SER A 257 -18.11 15.08 -17.83
N THR A 258 -18.90 15.56 -16.86
CA THR A 258 -19.26 16.97 -16.72
C THR A 258 -18.95 17.45 -15.31
N GLU A 259 -18.68 18.75 -15.16
CA GLU A 259 -18.51 19.38 -13.84
C GLU A 259 -19.80 19.29 -13.02
N SER A 260 -20.98 19.43 -13.63
CA SER A 260 -22.26 19.31 -12.93
C SER A 260 -22.44 17.94 -12.26
N ASP A 261 -22.11 16.86 -12.98
CA ASP A 261 -22.15 15.50 -12.42
C ASP A 261 -21.10 15.29 -11.33
N ALA A 262 -19.96 15.99 -11.47
CA ALA A 262 -18.87 15.94 -10.50
C ALA A 262 -19.27 16.62 -9.19
N VAL A 263 -19.82 17.84 -9.26
CA VAL A 263 -20.35 18.58 -8.10
C VAL A 263 -21.39 17.76 -7.35
N ALA A 264 -22.31 17.09 -8.06
CA ALA A 264 -23.34 16.24 -7.45
C ALA A 264 -22.77 15.03 -6.68
N MET A 265 -21.51 14.66 -6.93
CA MET A 265 -20.83 13.54 -6.26
C MET A 265 -19.84 13.97 -5.18
N MET A 266 -19.51 15.27 -5.13
CA MET A 266 -18.61 15.82 -4.15
C MET A 266 -19.30 15.86 -2.78
N ASP A 267 -18.63 15.32 -1.77
CA ASP A 267 -19.08 15.43 -0.38
C ASP A 267 -18.50 16.70 0.27
N ARG A 268 -18.89 16.98 1.53
CA ARG A 268 -18.54 18.25 2.19
C ARG A 268 -17.03 18.46 2.41
N ARG A 269 -16.25 17.37 2.48
CA ARG A 269 -14.79 17.37 2.61
C ARG A 269 -14.09 16.90 1.34
N GLY A 270 -14.81 16.88 0.21
CA GLY A 270 -14.26 16.53 -1.10
C GLY A 270 -13.63 17.73 -1.80
N LEU A 271 -12.84 17.45 -2.83
CA LEU A 271 -12.37 18.42 -3.81
C LEU A 271 -12.92 18.04 -5.19
N LEU A 272 -13.46 19.01 -5.92
CA LEU A 272 -13.64 18.91 -7.36
C LEU A 272 -12.35 19.39 -8.02
N VAL A 273 -11.74 18.54 -8.85
CA VAL A 273 -10.56 18.86 -9.64
C VAL A 273 -10.94 18.79 -11.12
N ALA A 274 -11.01 19.95 -11.76
CA ALA A 274 -11.31 20.07 -13.19
C ALA A 274 -10.04 20.35 -13.98
N VAL A 275 -9.94 19.82 -15.20
CA VAL A 275 -8.88 20.12 -16.16
C VAL A 275 -9.46 20.53 -17.51
N ASP A 276 -8.89 21.58 -18.10
CA ASP A 276 -9.15 22.01 -19.49
C ASP A 276 -7.82 22.36 -20.17
N GLY A 277 -7.34 21.47 -21.04
CA GLY A 277 -5.98 21.53 -21.56
C GLY A 277 -4.94 21.34 -20.45
N GLU A 278 -4.05 22.32 -20.28
CA GLU A 278 -3.02 22.31 -19.23
C GLU A 278 -3.48 22.99 -17.93
N LEU A 279 -4.58 23.74 -17.98
CA LEU A 279 -5.12 24.45 -16.84
C LEU A 279 -5.93 23.49 -15.97
N TRP A 280 -5.63 23.48 -14.67
CA TRP A 280 -6.43 22.81 -13.67
C TRP A 280 -7.12 23.82 -12.74
N ARG A 281 -8.24 23.41 -12.13
CA ARG A 281 -8.95 24.14 -11.08
C ARG A 281 -9.34 23.20 -9.94
N ILE A 282 -9.23 23.66 -8.70
CA ILE A 282 -9.72 23.00 -7.49
C ILE A 282 -10.88 23.81 -6.94
N ASP A 283 -12.04 23.18 -6.79
CA ASP A 283 -13.17 23.72 -6.03
C ASP A 283 -13.32 22.91 -4.74
N PRO A 284 -12.92 23.47 -3.57
CA PRO A 284 -12.98 22.75 -2.31
C PRO A 284 -14.40 22.67 -1.75
N GLY A 285 -14.69 21.56 -1.06
CA GLY A 285 -15.93 21.38 -0.31
C GLY A 285 -16.06 22.39 0.84
N PRO A 286 -17.29 22.67 1.29
CA PRO A 286 -17.57 23.71 2.28
C PRO A 286 -16.98 23.47 3.67
N ASP A 287 -16.55 22.25 3.99
CA ASP A 287 -15.92 21.91 5.27
C ASP A 287 -14.39 21.91 5.21
N LEU A 288 -13.79 22.31 4.07
CA LEU A 288 -12.35 22.45 3.93
C LEU A 288 -11.96 23.93 4.00
N GLU A 289 -11.03 24.24 4.91
CA GLU A 289 -10.40 25.55 4.95
C GLU A 289 -9.35 25.63 3.83
N VAL A 290 -9.27 26.80 3.18
CA VAL A 290 -8.27 27.08 2.14
C VAL A 290 -7.16 27.95 2.75
N PRO A 291 -5.96 27.39 3.00
CA PRO A 291 -4.85 28.17 3.49
C PRO A 291 -4.51 29.35 2.55
N PRO A 292 -4.10 30.53 3.07
CA PRO A 292 -3.92 31.76 2.29
C PRO A 292 -3.04 31.66 1.05
N ASP A 293 -2.07 30.73 1.03
CA ASP A 293 -1.10 30.55 -0.06
C ASP A 293 -1.47 29.40 -1.03
N THR A 294 -2.67 28.82 -0.88
CA THR A 294 -3.11 27.71 -1.73
C THR A 294 -3.52 28.23 -3.10
N ARG A 295 -2.89 27.72 -4.16
CA ARG A 295 -3.35 27.96 -5.53
C ARG A 295 -4.55 27.06 -5.82
N LEU A 296 -5.67 27.66 -6.23
CA LEU A 296 -6.87 26.91 -6.63
C LEU A 296 -6.97 26.74 -8.15
N SER A 297 -6.04 27.32 -8.91
CA SER A 297 -5.91 27.08 -10.34
C SER A 297 -4.49 27.39 -10.78
N ASP A 298 -3.92 26.54 -11.63
CA ASP A 298 -2.62 26.75 -12.27
C ASP A 298 -2.47 25.80 -13.46
N THR A 299 -1.26 25.69 -13.99
CA THR A 299 -0.86 24.68 -14.96
C THR A 299 0.05 23.64 -14.30
N GLY A 300 0.17 22.46 -14.92
CA GLY A 300 1.10 21.42 -14.48
C GLY A 300 0.65 20.61 -13.25
N TYR A 301 0.83 19.29 -13.31
CA TYR A 301 0.38 18.41 -12.22
C TYR A 301 1.21 18.54 -10.94
N SER A 302 2.49 18.92 -11.00
CA SER A 302 3.28 19.12 -9.79
C SER A 302 2.69 20.20 -8.88
N ASP A 303 2.29 21.34 -9.47
CA ASP A 303 1.68 22.45 -8.72
C ASP A 303 0.27 22.11 -8.22
N LEU A 304 -0.48 21.31 -8.98
CA LEU A 304 -1.76 20.74 -8.53
C LEU A 304 -1.57 19.86 -7.28
N ILE A 305 -0.62 18.92 -7.33
CA ILE A 305 -0.35 18.01 -6.21
C ILE A 305 0.10 18.79 -4.98
N GLU A 306 0.98 19.78 -5.13
CA GLU A 306 1.41 20.62 -4.01
C GLU A 306 0.24 21.41 -3.42
N SER A 307 -0.65 21.97 -4.25
CA SER A 307 -1.83 22.70 -3.78
C SER A 307 -2.78 21.80 -2.96
N ILE A 308 -3.00 20.56 -3.40
CA ILE A 308 -3.81 19.60 -2.64
C ILE A 308 -3.09 19.16 -1.35
N ARG A 309 -1.76 19.03 -1.34
CA ARG A 309 -0.99 18.74 -0.10
C ARG A 309 -1.09 19.86 0.93
N ILE A 310 -1.09 21.12 0.48
CA ILE A 310 -1.32 22.28 1.36
C ILE A 310 -2.72 22.22 1.96
N LEU A 311 -3.74 21.92 1.17
CA LEU A 311 -5.11 21.71 1.65
C LEU A 311 -5.19 20.55 2.66
N GLU A 312 -4.57 19.41 2.34
CA GLU A 312 -4.56 18.24 3.22
C GLU A 312 -3.90 18.56 4.57
N THR A 313 -2.74 19.22 4.54
CA THR A 313 -2.00 19.59 5.76
C THR A 313 -2.74 20.63 6.59
N GLY A 314 -3.35 21.63 5.94
CA GLY A 314 -4.09 22.70 6.62
C GLY A 314 -5.38 22.25 7.31
N ASN A 315 -5.90 21.08 6.93
CA ASN A 315 -7.13 20.51 7.48
C ASN A 315 -6.90 19.26 8.37
N SER A 316 -5.63 18.90 8.62
CA SER A 316 -5.24 17.74 9.45
C SER A 316 -5.16 18.05 10.95
#